data_AF-A0A3G2LX56-F1
#
_entry.id   AF-A0A3G2LX56-F1
#
_cell.length_a   1.000
_cell.length_b   1.000
_cell.length_c   1.000
_cell.angle_alpha   90.00
_cell.angle_beta   90.00
_cell.angle_gamma   90.00
#
_symmetry.space_group_name_H-M   'P 1'
#
loop_
_entity.id
_entity.type
_entity.pdbx_description
1 polymer ?
#
loop_
_entity_poly.entity_id
_entity_poly.type
_entity_poly.pdbx_seq_one_letter_code
_entity_poly.pdbx_strand_id
1 'polypeptide(L)'
;YKIKIDLPLGSPAVSCVILPGGISVSSAIMTQTREKEYVVVGGYHSDNQKRLVCNTINLDDNKIEIVETEAPEWTPDIKHCKIWFGSDMGNGSILFGIPGDNRQLASDANY
;
A
#
# COMPACT_ATOMS: atom_id res chain seq x y z
N TYR A 1 0.34 -14.70 -2.34
CA TYR A 1 -0.25 -15.76 -3.18
C TYR A 1 -0.38 -15.25 -4.60
N LYS A 2 -0.18 -16.11 -5.61
CA LYS A 2 -0.51 -15.82 -7.01
C LYS A 2 -1.69 -16.70 -7.41
N ILE A 3 -2.80 -16.07 -7.82
CA ILE A 3 -3.97 -16.77 -8.32
C ILE A 3 -3.97 -16.62 -9.83
N LYS A 4 -4.00 -17.73 -10.56
CA LYS A 4 -4.14 -17.76 -12.02
C LYS A 4 -5.54 -18.24 -12.36
N ILE A 5 -6.21 -17.53 -13.26
CA ILE A 5 -7.55 -17.83 -13.76
C ILE A 5 -7.44 -18.06 -15.26
N ASP A 6 -7.83 -19.25 -15.72
CA ASP A 6 -7.88 -19.62 -17.14
C ASP A 6 -9.35 -19.77 -17.57
N LEU A 7 -9.70 -19.32 -18.78
CA LEU A 7 -11.09 -19.30 -19.30
C LEU A 7 -11.26 -20.17 -20.57
N PRO A 8 -11.16 -21.51 -20.47
CA PRO A 8 -11.42 -22.40 -21.60
C PRO A 8 -12.91 -22.49 -21.95
N LEU A 9 -13.23 -23.05 -23.12
CA LEU A 9 -14.60 -23.40 -23.49
C LEU A 9 -15.12 -24.47 -22.52
N GLY A 10 -16.17 -24.14 -21.75
CA GLY A 10 -16.77 -25.02 -20.75
C GLY A 10 -16.88 -24.34 -19.39
N SER A 11 -15.78 -24.25 -18.65
CA SER A 11 -15.76 -23.69 -17.28
C SER A 11 -14.42 -23.03 -16.94
N PRO A 12 -14.40 -21.96 -16.13
CA PRO A 12 -13.16 -21.38 -15.62
C PRO A 12 -12.33 -22.39 -14.81
N ALA A 13 -11.00 -22.31 -14.94
CA ALA A 13 -10.06 -23.04 -14.10
C ALA A 13 -9.26 -22.05 -13.23
N VAL A 14 -9.09 -22.38 -11.95
CA VAL A 14 -8.37 -21.53 -10.97
C VAL A 14 -7.24 -22.34 -10.36
N SER A 15 -6.04 -21.76 -10.33
CA SER A 15 -4.89 -22.32 -9.61
C SER A 15 -4.27 -21.27 -8.69
N CYS A 16 -3.74 -21.71 -7.54
CA CYS A 16 -3.12 -20.86 -6.54
C CYS A 16 -1.71 -21.36 -6.24
N VAL A 17 -0.74 -20.46 -6.28
CA VAL A 17 0.66 -20.73 -5.94
C VAL A 17 1.09 -19.83 -4.78
N ILE A 18 1.76 -20.42 -3.80
CA ILE A 18 2.40 -19.68 -2.72
C ILE A 18 3.74 -19.15 -3.24
N LEU A 19 3.91 -17.83 -3.24
CA LEU A 19 5.19 -17.19 -3.55
C LEU A 19 5.85 -16.78 -2.24
N PRO A 20 7.12 -17.15 -1.98
CA PRO A 20 7.86 -16.65 -0.83
C PRO A 20 8.21 -15.16 -0.99
N GLY A 21 8.64 -14.51 0.09
CA GLY A 21 9.14 -13.12 0.03
C GLY A 21 8.04 -12.04 0.02
N GLY A 22 6.86 -12.34 0.57
CA GLY A 22 5.82 -11.34 0.81
C GLY A 22 6.16 -10.38 1.97
N ILE A 23 5.39 -9.30 2.08
CA ILE A 23 5.46 -8.35 3.22
C ILE A 23 4.23 -8.51 4.11
N SER A 24 4.42 -8.35 5.42
CA SER A 24 3.31 -8.32 6.39
C SER A 24 2.86 -6.88 6.60
N VAL A 25 1.70 -6.56 6.06
CA VAL A 25 1.08 -5.23 6.14
C VAL A 25 -0.43 -5.35 5.98
N SER A 26 -1.17 -4.47 6.66
CA SER A 26 -2.61 -4.28 6.46
C SER A 26 -2.92 -2.84 6.04
N SER A 27 -4.00 -2.67 5.27
CA SER A 27 -4.54 -1.36 4.83
C SER A 27 -3.52 -0.43 4.15
N ALA A 28 -2.54 -1.00 3.46
CA ALA A 28 -1.61 -0.22 2.65
C ALA A 28 -2.30 0.30 1.37
N ILE A 29 -1.77 1.40 0.85
CA ILE A 29 -2.24 2.01 -0.38
C ILE A 29 -1.27 1.61 -1.49
N MET A 30 -1.80 1.19 -2.63
CA MET A 30 -1.02 0.80 -3.79
C MET A 30 -1.37 1.72 -4.97
N THR A 31 -0.36 2.29 -5.62
CA THR A 31 -0.52 3.10 -6.85
C THR A 31 0.40 2.57 -7.94
N GLN A 32 -0.01 2.70 -9.20
CA GLN A 32 0.81 2.34 -10.35
C GLN A 32 1.69 3.53 -10.75
N THR A 33 3.00 3.33 -10.77
CA THR A 33 3.98 4.37 -11.18
C THR A 33 4.38 4.22 -12.64
N ARG A 34 4.49 2.97 -13.14
CA ARG A 34 4.80 2.66 -14.55
C ARG A 34 4.13 1.35 -14.97
N GLU A 35 4.30 0.96 -16.24
CA GLU A 35 3.84 -0.35 -16.70
C GLU A 35 4.46 -1.47 -15.84
N LYS A 36 3.62 -2.33 -15.27
CA LYS A 36 4.01 -3.43 -14.36
C LYS A 36 4.81 -3.02 -13.11
N GLU A 37 4.91 -1.73 -12.79
CA GLU A 37 5.60 -1.19 -11.61
C GLU A 37 4.60 -0.46 -10.71
N TYR A 38 4.57 -0.83 -9.43
CA TYR A 38 3.68 -0.27 -8.43
C TYR A 38 4.45 0.14 -7.19
N VAL A 39 3.90 1.06 -6.41
CA VAL A 39 4.43 1.41 -5.09
C VAL A 39 3.37 1.12 -4.04
N VAL A 40 3.77 0.48 -2.95
CA VAL A 40 2.98 0.24 -1.75
C VAL A 40 3.48 1.18 -0.66
N VAL A 41 2.59 2.04 -0.17
CA VAL A 41 2.87 3.05 0.85
C VAL A 41 1.93 2.89 2.04
N GLY A 42 2.46 3.20 3.21
CA GLY A 42 1.70 3.26 4.44
C GLY A 42 1.18 1.90 4.92
N GLY A 43 0.00 1.93 5.55
CA GLY A 43 -0.59 0.78 6.23
C GLY A 43 -0.04 0.57 7.64
N TYR A 44 -0.23 -0.64 8.16
CA TYR A 44 0.10 -0.99 9.54
C TYR A 44 0.85 -2.33 9.58
N HIS A 45 1.89 -2.41 10.42
CA HIS A 45 2.57 -3.68 10.75
C HIS A 45 1.83 -4.44 11.85
N SER A 46 1.22 -3.70 12.78
CA SER A 46 0.42 -4.18 13.89
C SER A 46 -0.57 -3.09 14.30
N ASP A 47 -1.51 -3.42 15.19
CA ASP A 47 -2.55 -2.50 15.68
C ASP A 47 -2.00 -1.21 16.32
N ASN A 48 -0.74 -1.22 16.75
CA ASN A 48 -0.08 -0.09 17.41
C ASN A 48 1.12 0.46 16.62
N GLN A 49 1.43 -0.07 15.44
CA GLN A 49 2.60 0.34 14.66
C GLN A 49 2.23 0.61 13.20
N LYS A 50 2.20 1.91 12.84
CA LYS A 50 2.12 2.35 11.44
C LYS A 50 3.38 1.93 10.69
N ARG A 51 3.22 1.63 9.40
CA ARG A 51 4.33 1.27 8.51
C ARG A 51 4.83 2.49 7.73
N LEU A 52 5.97 3.04 8.12
CA LEU A 52 6.56 4.25 7.50
C LEU A 52 7.44 3.97 6.26
N VAL A 53 7.72 2.70 5.98
CA VAL A 53 8.55 2.26 4.85
C VAL A 53 7.73 2.31 3.55
N CYS A 54 8.37 2.43 2.40
CA CYS A 54 7.74 2.26 1.08
C CYS A 54 8.31 1.02 0.39
N ASN A 55 7.50 0.30 -0.39
CA ASN A 55 7.99 -0.78 -1.24
C ASN A 55 7.63 -0.53 -2.69
N THR A 56 8.56 -0.79 -3.60
CA THR A 56 8.26 -0.95 -5.02
C THR A 56 7.95 -2.41 -5.31
N ILE A 57 6.88 -2.65 -6.06
CA ILE A 57 6.45 -3.96 -6.54
C ILE A 57 6.68 -3.99 -8.05
N ASN A 58 7.60 -4.85 -8.49
CA ASN A 58 7.82 -5.12 -9.90
C ASN A 58 7.11 -6.42 -10.27
N LEU A 59 6.20 -6.34 -11.24
CA LEU A 59 5.52 -7.50 -11.80
C LEU A 59 6.23 -7.96 -13.07
N ASP A 60 6.53 -9.24 -13.11
CA ASP A 60 6.89 -9.95 -14.34
C ASP A 60 5.89 -11.10 -14.54
N ASP A 61 5.83 -11.66 -15.74
CA ASP A 61 4.81 -12.65 -16.12
C ASP A 61 4.78 -13.85 -15.16
N ASN A 62 5.94 -14.18 -14.57
CA ASN A 62 6.11 -15.28 -13.62
C ASN A 62 6.63 -14.90 -12.22
N LYS A 63 7.00 -13.63 -11.97
CA LYS A 63 7.61 -13.22 -10.70
C LYS A 63 6.95 -11.96 -10.14
N ILE A 64 6.84 -11.90 -8.82
CA ILE A 64 6.54 -10.67 -8.08
C ILE A 64 7.78 -10.36 -7.27
N GLU A 65 8.35 -9.18 -7.47
CA GLU A 65 9.52 -8.71 -6.72
C GLU A 65 9.14 -7.51 -5.86
N ILE A 66 9.39 -7.62 -4.57
CA ILE A 66 9.09 -6.60 -3.57
C ILE A 66 10.41 -6.04 -3.06
N VAL A 67 10.67 -4.76 -3.34
CA VAL A 67 11.92 -4.09 -2.96
C VAL A 67 11.58 -2.93 -2.04
N GLU A 68 12.31 -2.77 -0.94
CA GLU A 68 12.22 -1.55 -0.13
C GLU A 68 12.76 -0.37 -0.92
N THR A 69 12.01 0.72 -0.93
CA THR A 69 12.38 1.96 -1.62
C THR A 69 12.41 3.10 -0.63
N GLU A 70 13.05 4.20 -1.02
CA GLU A 70 13.14 5.39 -0.20
C GLU A 70 11.74 5.91 0.15
N ALA A 71 11.47 6.03 1.45
CA ALA A 71 10.25 6.63 1.93
C ALA A 71 10.34 8.17 1.76
N PRO A 72 9.21 8.85 1.52
CA PRO A 72 9.22 10.31 1.55
C PRO A 72 9.62 10.80 2.94
N GLU A 73 10.09 12.05 3.00
CA GLU A 73 10.27 12.74 4.28
C GLU A 73 8.92 12.99 4.94
N TRP A 74 8.52 12.06 5.81
CA TRP A 74 7.28 12.19 6.57
C TRP A 74 7.36 13.36 7.54
N THR A 75 6.33 14.20 7.52
CA THR A 75 6.18 15.30 8.47
C THR A 75 6.06 14.77 9.91
N PRO A 76 6.39 15.59 10.93
CA PRO A 76 6.16 15.20 12.32
C PRO A 76 4.73 14.76 12.59
N ASP A 77 3.73 15.41 12.01
CA ASP A 77 2.33 15.06 12.24
C ASP A 77 2.00 13.64 11.73
N ILE A 78 2.49 13.28 10.54
CA ILE A 78 2.34 11.92 10.01
C ILE A 78 3.14 10.90 10.83
N LYS A 79 4.35 11.24 11.27
CA LYS A 79 5.18 10.36 12.11
C LYS A 79 4.48 10.07 13.44
N HIS A 80 3.91 11.08 14.10
CA HIS A 80 3.35 10.96 15.45
C HIS A 80 1.85 10.66 15.51
N CYS A 81 1.08 10.83 14.43
CA CYS A 81 -0.34 10.48 14.44
C CYS A 81 -0.53 8.99 14.74
N LYS A 82 -1.65 8.62 15.37
CA LYS A 82 -1.91 7.19 15.67
C LYS A 82 -2.37 6.42 14.43
N ILE A 83 -3.15 7.08 13.58
CA ILE A 83 -3.77 6.48 12.40
C ILE A 83 -3.57 7.38 11.19
N TRP A 84 -3.58 6.76 10.03
CA TRP A 84 -3.69 7.40 8.73
C TRP A 84 -4.63 6.60 7.84
N PHE A 85 -5.12 7.25 6.80
CA PHE A 85 -5.91 6.61 5.76
C PHE A 85 -5.68 7.35 4.46
N GLY A 86 -6.17 6.80 3.36
CA GLY A 86 -5.92 7.40 2.06
C GLY A 86 -6.30 6.47 0.92
N SER A 87 -6.01 6.91 -0.29
CA SER A 87 -6.28 6.15 -1.50
C SER A 87 -5.34 6.57 -2.62
N ASP A 88 -5.18 5.68 -3.59
CA ASP A 88 -4.62 5.99 -4.90
C ASP A 88 -5.48 7.05 -5.60
N MET A 89 -4.82 8.05 -6.18
CA MET A 89 -5.42 9.06 -7.06
C MET A 89 -5.13 8.78 -8.54
N GLY A 90 -4.38 7.71 -8.84
CA GLY A 90 -3.87 7.38 -10.16
C GLY A 90 -2.55 8.09 -10.48
N ASN A 91 -1.90 7.65 -11.56
CA ASN A 91 -0.66 8.24 -12.08
C ASN A 91 0.46 8.39 -11.01
N GLY A 92 0.61 7.37 -10.15
CA GLY A 92 1.63 7.36 -9.10
C GLY A 92 1.35 8.32 -7.93
N SER A 93 0.17 8.96 -7.87
CA SER A 93 -0.18 9.91 -6.83
C SER A 93 -1.08 9.28 -5.76
N ILE A 94 -0.82 9.60 -4.50
CA ILE A 94 -1.61 9.10 -3.35
C ILE A 94 -2.12 10.29 -2.54
N LEU A 95 -3.40 10.21 -2.15
CA LEU A 95 -3.98 11.08 -1.14
C LEU A 95 -3.80 10.43 0.24
N PHE A 96 -3.17 11.14 1.17
CA PHE A 96 -3.09 10.77 2.58
C PHE A 96 -3.95 11.70 3.43
N GLY A 97 -4.55 11.15 4.47
CA GLY A 97 -5.24 11.89 5.52
C GLY A 97 -4.78 11.43 6.90
N ILE A 98 -4.58 12.39 7.79
CA ILE A 98 -4.38 12.14 9.23
C ILE A 98 -5.42 12.90 10.04
N PRO A 99 -5.89 12.36 11.18
CA PRO A 99 -6.78 13.10 12.06
C PRO A 99 -6.09 14.35 12.63
N GLY A 100 -6.82 15.46 12.69
CA GLY A 100 -6.35 16.68 13.33
C GLY A 100 -6.16 16.54 14.84
N ASP A 101 -5.24 17.32 15.43
CA ASP A 101 -5.05 17.39 16.87
C ASP A 101 -6.18 18.22 17.52
N ASN A 102 -7.06 17.55 18.27
CA ASN A 102 -8.21 18.14 18.97
C ASN A 102 -7.84 19.14 20.10
N ARG A 103 -6.55 19.42 20.33
CA ARG A 103 -6.12 20.38 21.37
C ARG A 103 -6.42 21.84 21.04
N GLN A 104 -6.78 22.17 19.79
CA GLN A 104 -7.23 23.51 19.42
C GLN A 104 -8.71 23.48 19.02
N LEU A 105 -9.51 24.39 19.57
CA LEU A 105 -10.99 24.49 19.46
C LEU A 105 -11.53 24.68 18.02
N ALA A 106 -10.68 24.62 16.99
CA ALA A 106 -11.05 24.70 15.58
C ALA A 106 -10.00 23.99 14.69
N SER A 107 -9.55 22.78 15.05
CA SER A 107 -8.74 21.97 14.13
C SER A 107 -9.62 21.38 13.03
N ASP A 108 -9.17 21.45 11.78
CA ASP A 108 -9.81 20.74 10.67
C ASP A 108 -9.87 19.23 10.98
N ALA A 109 -10.96 18.58 10.58
CA ALA A 109 -11.21 17.18 10.96
C ALA A 109 -10.10 16.23 10.46
N ASN A 110 -9.49 16.55 9.32
CA ASN A 110 -8.33 15.84 8.77
C ASN A 110 -7.41 16.82 8.02
N TYR A 111 -6.11 16.51 8.01
CA TYR A 111 -5.07 17.17 7.21
C TYR A 111 -4.51 16.21 6.16
#